data_AF-A0AAW0Q040-F1
#
_entry.id   AF-A0AAW0Q040-F1
#
_cell.length_a   1.000
_cell.length_b   1.000
_cell.length_c   1.000
_cell.angle_alpha   90.00
_cell.angle_beta   90.00
_cell.angle_gamma   90.00
#
_symmetry.space_group_name_H-M   'P 1'
#
loop_
_entity.id
_entity.type
_entity.pdbx_description
1 polymer ?
#
loop_
_entity_poly.entity_id
_entity_poly.type
_entity_poly.pdbx_seq_one_letter_code
_entity_poly.pdbx_strand_id
1 'polypeptide(L)'
;MIFCSQYVSEVVIGAPYAVGKDLLDHFKVDLVCHGKTEVFPDKDGSDPYAEPKKRGIFRTIDSGNNLTTDDIVQRIIENRLQYEARNEKKEAKEMAVIEAMKKRETQAQRTETIQTAQ
;
A
#
# COMPACT_ATOMS: atom_id res chain seq x y z
N MET A 1 -8.52 -7.45 12.05
CA MET A 1 -7.38 -6.53 12.28
C MET A 1 -7.62 -5.61 13.47
N ILE A 2 -8.72 -4.85 13.49
CA ILE A 2 -9.03 -3.88 14.57
C ILE A 2 -9.05 -4.51 15.98
N PHE A 3 -9.62 -5.72 16.13
CA PHE A 3 -9.67 -6.44 17.42
C PHE A 3 -8.29 -6.83 18.00
N CYS A 4 -7.21 -6.79 17.22
CA CYS A 4 -5.86 -7.09 17.70
C CYS A 4 -5.17 -5.85 18.31
N SER A 5 -5.82 -4.68 18.29
CA SER A 5 -5.28 -3.46 18.90
C SER A 5 -5.47 -3.50 20.42
N GLN A 6 -4.41 -3.21 21.17
CA GLN A 6 -4.44 -3.16 22.64
C GLN A 6 -5.38 -2.07 23.19
N TYR A 7 -5.76 -1.08 22.37
CA TYR A 7 -6.60 0.04 22.77
C TYR A 7 -8.09 -0.19 22.50
N VAL A 8 -8.47 -1.34 21.92
CA VAL A 8 -9.84 -1.62 21.50
C VAL A 8 -10.46 -2.68 22.40
N SER A 9 -11.61 -2.37 23.00
CA SER A 9 -12.40 -3.32 23.79
C SER A 9 -13.48 -4.01 22.97
N GLU A 10 -14.18 -3.26 22.11
CA GLU A 10 -15.30 -3.75 21.30
C GLU A 10 -15.25 -3.19 19.88
N VAL A 11 -15.87 -3.91 18.94
CA VAL A 11 -15.93 -3.53 17.53
C VAL A 11 -17.35 -3.71 17.00
N VAL A 12 -17.89 -2.65 16.38
CA VAL A 12 -19.17 -2.70 15.66
C VAL A 12 -18.91 -3.13 14.22
N ILE A 13 -19.37 -4.32 13.85
CA ILE A 13 -19.26 -4.85 12.48
C ILE A 13 -20.42 -4.31 11.65
N GLY A 14 -20.13 -3.71 10.48
CA GLY A 14 -21.15 -3.12 9.63
C GLY A 14 -21.68 -1.78 10.16
N ALA A 15 -20.82 -1.01 10.84
CA ALA A 15 -21.17 0.33 11.28
C ALA A 15 -21.59 1.22 10.09
N PRO A 16 -22.65 2.02 10.23
CA PRO A 16 -23.05 2.99 9.21
C PRO A 16 -21.99 4.07 9.04
N TYR A 17 -21.96 4.71 7.87
CA TYR A 17 -21.02 5.80 7.59
C TYR A 17 -21.30 7.04 8.46
N ALA A 18 -22.56 7.50 8.48
CA ALA A 18 -22.99 8.58 9.36
C ALA A 18 -23.24 8.09 10.78
N VAL A 19 -22.77 8.86 11.76
CA VAL A 19 -22.96 8.59 13.18
C VAL A 19 -24.33 9.10 13.61
N GLY A 20 -25.34 8.23 13.48
CA GLY A 20 -26.73 8.54 13.81
C GLY A 20 -27.04 8.53 15.31
N LYS A 21 -28.18 9.13 15.67
CA LYS A 21 -28.71 9.16 17.03
C LYS A 21 -28.90 7.75 17.62
N ASP A 22 -29.48 6.83 16.84
CA ASP A 22 -29.77 5.47 17.31
C ASP A 22 -28.50 4.72 17.71
N LEU A 23 -27.41 4.93 16.96
CA LEU A 23 -26.10 4.33 17.27
C LEU A 23 -25.56 4.88 18.60
N LEU A 24 -25.59 6.20 18.78
CA LEU A 24 -25.09 6.85 19.99
C LEU A 24 -25.90 6.44 21.23
N ASP A 25 -27.23 6.37 21.10
CA ASP A 25 -28.12 6.05 22.20
C ASP A 25 -28.07 4.55 22.56
N HIS A 26 -27.95 3.66 21.55
CA HIS A 26 -27.86 2.21 21.75
C HIS A 26 -26.60 1.82 22.53
N PHE A 27 -25.45 2.37 22.14
CA PHE A 27 -24.17 2.10 22.79
C PHE A 27 -23.86 3.03 23.97
N LYS A 28 -24.73 4.01 24.26
CA LYS A 28 -24.55 5.02 25.31
C LYS A 28 -23.19 5.73 25.20
N VAL A 29 -22.93 6.27 24.02
CA VAL A 29 -21.63 6.88 23.68
C VAL A 29 -21.48 8.25 24.33
N ASP A 30 -20.46 8.41 25.17
CA ASP A 30 -20.13 9.70 25.81
C ASP A 30 -19.24 10.60 24.95
N LEU A 31 -18.44 10.00 24.05
CA LEU A 31 -17.42 10.70 23.27
C LEU A 31 -17.23 10.08 21.88
N VAL A 32 -17.17 10.93 20.85
CA VAL A 32 -16.87 10.52 19.48
C VAL A 32 -15.58 11.19 19.03
N CYS A 33 -14.62 10.40 18.58
CA CYS A 33 -13.31 10.87 18.16
C CYS A 33 -13.04 10.56 16.69
N HIS A 34 -12.45 11.52 15.97
CA HIS A 34 -11.91 11.31 14.63
C HIS A 34 -10.50 11.88 14.53
N GLY A 35 -9.68 11.31 13.65
CA GLY A 35 -8.35 11.83 13.35
C GLY A 35 -8.38 13.21 12.67
N LYS A 36 -7.21 13.77 12.38
CA LYS A 36 -7.08 14.97 11.52
C LYS A 36 -7.24 14.68 10.02
N THR A 37 -7.55 13.44 9.64
CA THR A 37 -7.77 13.08 8.24
C THR A 37 -9.04 13.74 7.71
N GLU A 38 -9.04 13.99 6.40
CA GLU A 38 -10.20 14.58 5.72
C GLU A 38 -11.44 13.70 5.91
N VAL A 39 -12.56 14.35 6.23
CA VAL A 39 -13.87 13.71 6.37
C VAL A 39 -14.66 14.02 5.11
N PHE A 40 -15.00 12.97 4.36
CA PHE A 40 -15.85 13.12 3.19
C PHE A 40 -17.32 13.30 3.61
N PRO A 41 -18.10 14.13 2.91
CA PRO A 41 -19.53 14.17 3.10
C PRO A 41 -20.17 12.81 2.79
N ASP A 42 -21.30 12.52 3.41
CA ASP A 42 -22.11 11.37 3.04
C ASP A 42 -22.68 11.54 1.61
N LYS A 43 -23.29 10.50 1.06
CA LYS A 43 -23.90 10.49 -0.28
C LYS A 43 -24.90 11.63 -0.50
N ASP A 44 -25.51 12.10 0.59
CA ASP A 44 -26.52 13.14 0.61
C ASP A 44 -25.89 14.54 0.78
N GLY A 45 -24.57 14.64 0.85
CA GLY A 45 -23.81 15.86 1.11
C GLY A 45 -23.79 16.29 2.59
N SER A 46 -24.37 15.49 3.48
CA SER A 46 -24.41 15.77 4.91
C SER A 46 -23.08 15.43 5.59
N ASP A 47 -22.79 16.11 6.70
CA ASP A 47 -21.64 15.78 7.54
C ASP A 47 -21.93 14.50 8.35
N PRO A 48 -21.12 13.44 8.22
CA PRO A 48 -21.35 12.18 8.94
C PRO A 48 -21.27 12.34 10.47
N TYR A 49 -20.65 13.42 10.97
CA TYR A 49 -20.54 13.72 12.41
C TYR A 49 -21.49 14.84 12.88
N ALA A 50 -22.51 15.20 12.09
CA ALA A 50 -23.44 16.27 12.42
C ALA A 50 -24.12 16.08 13.80
N GLU A 51 -24.59 14.86 14.09
CA GLU A 51 -25.28 14.54 15.35
C GLU A 51 -24.33 14.57 16.58
N PRO A 52 -23.14 13.92 16.56
CA PRO A 52 -22.14 14.08 17.61
C PRO A 52 -21.71 15.54 17.86
N LYS A 53 -21.54 16.34 16.78
CA LYS A 53 -21.20 17.76 16.89
C LYS A 53 -22.33 18.56 17.53
N LYS A 54 -23.58 18.30 17.15
CA LYS A 54 -24.77 18.92 17.74
C LYS A 54 -24.90 18.64 19.24
N ARG A 55 -24.50 17.43 19.68
CA ARG A 55 -24.48 17.04 21.10
C ARG A 55 -23.26 17.56 21.88
N GLY A 56 -22.27 18.15 21.19
CA GLY A 56 -21.04 18.64 21.83
C GLY A 56 -20.06 17.54 22.28
N ILE A 57 -20.24 16.30 21.78
CA ILE A 57 -19.42 15.14 22.17
C ILE A 57 -18.36 14.76 21.12
N PHE A 58 -18.24 15.54 20.05
CA PHE A 58 -17.25 15.30 19.00
C PHE A 58 -15.89 15.92 19.34
N ARG A 59 -14.81 15.15 19.17
CA ARG A 59 -13.42 15.61 19.35
C ARG A 59 -12.55 15.18 18.18
N THR A 60 -11.70 16.09 17.74
CA THR A 60 -10.64 15.79 16.77
C THR A 60 -9.35 15.48 17.51
N ILE A 61 -8.71 14.37 17.16
CA ILE A 61 -7.45 13.91 17.75
C ILE A 61 -6.35 13.95 16.70
N ASP A 62 -5.18 14.46 17.08
CA ASP A 62 -3.98 14.38 16.26
C ASP A 62 -3.18 13.14 16.60
N SER A 63 -2.94 12.28 15.62
CA SER A 63 -2.07 11.11 15.78
C SER A 63 -0.58 11.47 15.75
N GLY A 64 -0.23 12.66 15.26
CA GLY A 64 1.16 13.07 14.99
C GLY A 64 1.82 12.26 13.86
N ASN A 65 1.06 11.48 13.10
CA ASN A 65 1.56 10.62 12.03
C ASN A 65 0.80 10.88 10.73
N ASN A 66 1.56 11.14 9.67
CA ASN A 66 1.03 11.44 8.34
C ASN A 66 0.93 10.19 7.44
N LEU A 67 1.29 9.00 7.94
CA LEU A 67 1.24 7.76 7.15
C LEU A 67 -0.21 7.41 6.79
N THR A 68 -0.49 7.34 5.49
CA THR A 68 -1.77 6.93 4.93
C THR A 68 -1.69 5.56 4.25
N THR A 69 -2.85 4.98 3.92
CA THR A 69 -2.91 3.74 3.14
C THR A 69 -2.31 3.94 1.75
N ASP A 70 -2.51 5.11 1.14
CA ASP A 70 -1.96 5.43 -0.17
C ASP A 70 -0.42 5.47 -0.15
N ASP A 71 0.18 6.00 0.92
CA ASP A 71 1.64 5.97 1.10
C ASP A 71 2.19 4.54 1.15
N ILE A 72 1.47 3.63 1.81
CA ILE A 72 1.86 2.23 1.89
C ILE A 72 1.78 1.57 0.51
N VAL A 73 0.69 1.82 -0.23
CA VAL A 73 0.51 1.32 -1.59
C VAL A 73 1.62 1.83 -2.50
N GLN A 74 1.91 3.14 -2.44
CA GLN A 74 2.96 3.77 -3.22
C GLN A 74 4.33 3.14 -2.94
N ARG A 75 4.67 2.92 -1.67
CA ARG A 75 5.93 2.24 -1.27
C ARG A 75 6.02 0.82 -1.83
N ILE A 76 4.91 0.07 -1.85
CA ILE A 76 4.90 -1.29 -2.41
C ILE A 76 5.17 -1.25 -3.92
N ILE A 77 4.53 -0.33 -4.64
CA ILE A 77 4.69 -0.17 -6.08
C ILE A 77 6.12 0.23 -6.42
N GLU A 78 6.68 1.22 -5.71
CA GLU A 78 8.06 1.67 -5.91
C GLU A 78 9.08 0.55 -5.69
N ASN A 79 8.91 -0.23 -4.62
CA ASN A 79 9.77 -1.37 -4.33
C ASN A 79 9.68 -2.44 -5.42
N ARG A 80 8.47 -2.68 -5.97
CA ARG A 80 8.28 -3.61 -7.10
C ARG A 80 9.03 -3.14 -8.34
N LEU A 81 8.89 -1.87 -8.72
CA LEU A 81 9.57 -1.31 -9.89
C LEU A 81 11.10 -1.35 -9.75
N GLN A 82 11.61 -1.03 -8.56
CA GLN A 82 13.04 -1.15 -8.27
C GLN A 82 13.54 -2.59 -8.32
N TYR A 83 12.72 -3.55 -7.91
CA TYR A 83 13.05 -4.96 -8.03
C TYR A 83 13.13 -5.39 -9.51
N GLU A 84 12.12 -5.04 -10.31
CA GLU A 84 12.07 -5.36 -11.75
C GLU A 84 13.27 -4.77 -12.50
N ALA A 85 13.58 -3.49 -12.32
CA ALA A 85 14.72 -2.84 -12.96
C ALA A 85 16.08 -3.45 -12.56
N ARG A 86 16.21 -3.99 -11.33
CA ARG A 86 17.42 -4.71 -10.92
C ARG A 86 17.51 -6.07 -11.57
N ASN A 87 16.39 -6.77 -11.69
CA ASN A 87 16.34 -8.09 -12.30
C ASN A 87 16.64 -8.02 -13.81
N GLU A 88 16.04 -7.08 -14.53
CA GLU A 88 16.31 -6.85 -15.96
C GLU A 88 17.81 -6.56 -16.22
N LYS A 89 18.43 -5.72 -15.38
CA LYS A 89 19.87 -5.42 -15.47
C LYS A 89 20.73 -6.66 -15.22
N LYS A 90 20.28 -7.58 -14.37
CA LYS A 90 20.99 -8.83 -14.08
C LYS A 90 20.85 -9.79 -15.26
N GLU A 91 19.64 -9.97 -15.78
CA GLU A 91 19.35 -10.83 -16.93
C GLU A 91 20.08 -10.36 -18.20
N ALA A 92 20.09 -9.04 -18.48
CA ALA A 92 20.83 -8.48 -19.61
C ALA A 92 22.35 -8.73 -19.52
N LYS A 93 22.92 -8.64 -18.31
CA LYS A 93 24.34 -8.95 -18.07
C LYS A 93 24.62 -10.43 -18.28
N GLU A 94 23.77 -11.32 -17.75
CA GLU A 94 23.92 -12.76 -17.91
C GLU A 94 23.81 -13.18 -19.40
N MET A 95 22.85 -12.61 -20.14
CA MET A 95 22.68 -12.88 -21.57
C MET A 95 23.89 -12.42 -22.39
N ALA A 96 24.45 -11.24 -22.11
CA ALA A 96 25.64 -10.74 -22.78
C ALA A 96 26.87 -11.63 -22.55
N VAL A 97 27.03 -12.18 -21.34
CA VAL A 97 28.11 -13.12 -21.01
C VAL A 97 27.96 -14.42 -21.80
N ILE A 98 26.74 -14.98 -21.86
CA ILE A 98 26.46 -16.22 -22.62
C ILE A 98 26.72 -16.00 -24.12
N GLU A 99 26.29 -14.88 -24.68
CA GLU A 99 26.51 -14.56 -26.09
C GLU A 99 28.01 -14.40 -26.41
N ALA A 100 28.76 -13.74 -25.53
CA ALA A 100 30.21 -13.59 -25.68
C ALA A 100 30.95 -14.93 -25.61
N MET A 101 30.54 -15.84 -24.72
CA MET A 101 31.09 -17.20 -24.64
C MET A 101 30.81 -17.99 -25.93
N LYS A 102 29.55 -18.01 -26.40
CA LYS A 102 29.17 -18.69 -27.64
C LYS A 102 29.93 -18.17 -28.86
N LYS A 103 30.14 -16.84 -28.96
CA LYS A 103 30.94 -16.24 -30.04
C LYS A 103 32.40 -16.66 -30.00
N ARG A 104 33.00 -16.76 -28.81
CA ARG A 104 34.38 -17.25 -28.65
C ARG A 104 34.51 -18.73 -29.02
N GLU A 105 33.56 -19.56 -28.62
CA GLU A 105 33.53 -20.99 -28.96
C GLU A 105 33.38 -21.22 -30.47
N THR A 106 32.45 -20.52 -31.11
CA THR A 106 32.27 -20.60 -32.57
C THR A 106 33.46 -20.04 -33.35
N GLN A 107 34.14 -19.01 -32.84
CA GLN A 107 35.39 -18.54 -33.43
C GLN A 107 36.50 -19.58 -33.29
N ALA A 108 36.71 -20.14 -32.09
CA ALA A 108 37.73 -21.18 -31.87
C ALA A 108 37.53 -22.38 -32.81
N GLN A 109 36.30 -22.91 -32.90
CA GLN A 109 35.96 -24.01 -33.82
C GLN A 109 36.19 -23.66 -35.29
N ARG A 110 35.84 -22.45 -35.73
CA ARG A 110 36.11 -22.00 -37.11
C ARG A 110 37.60 -21.95 -37.41
N THR A 111 38.41 -21.44 -36.48
CA THR A 111 39.87 -21.39 -36.67
C THR A 111 40.49 -22.78 -36.72
N GLU A 112 40.06 -23.70 -35.86
CA GLU A 112 40.53 -25.10 -35.85
C GLU A 112 40.16 -25.85 -37.14
N THR A 113 38.95 -25.64 -37.67
CA THR A 113 38.49 -26.28 -38.91
C THR A 113 39.25 -25.79 -40.14
N ILE A 114 39.63 -24.51 -40.17
CA ILE A 114 40.44 -23.93 -41.26
C ILE A 114 41.88 -24.45 -41.22
N GLN A 115 42.41 -24.71 -40.03
CA GLN A 115 43.78 -25.19 -39.84
C GLN A 115 43.96 -26.69 -40.06
N THR A 116 42.88 -27.48 -40.02
CA THR A 116 42.88 -28.92 -40.38
C THR A 116 42.60 -29.20 -41.85
N ALA A 117 42.15 -28.19 -42.61
CA ALA A 117 41.90 -28.29 -44.05
C ALA A 117 43.08 -27.82 -44.92
N GLN A 118 44.22 -27.47 -44.30
CA GLN A 118 45.51 -27.18 -44.96
C GLN A 118 46.49 -28.32 -44.68
#